data_AF-A0A368E1E8-F1
#
_entry.id   AF-A0A368E1E8-F1
#
_cell.length_a   1.000
_cell.length_b   1.000
_cell.length_c   1.000
_cell.angle_alpha   90.00
_cell.angle_beta   90.00
_cell.angle_gamma   90.00
#
_symmetry.space_group_name_H-M   'P 1'
#
loop_
_entity.id
_entity.type
_entity.pdbx_description
1 polymer ?
#
loop_
_entity_poly.entity_id
_entity_poly.type
_entity_poly.pdbx_seq_one_letter_code
_entity_poly.pdbx_strand_id
1 'polypeptide(L)' 'MTPKGKMIIIGGGVDKGSFTEQEFTDQVENNLNFFEKGILRRLLDESALGPNSRIEIVPTASKIPKIVGDEYA' A
#
# COMPACT_ATOMS: atom_id res chain seq x y z
N MET A 1 3.14 -29.53 -7.23
CA MET A 1 2.27 -28.39 -7.57
C MET A 1 3.12 -27.14 -7.44
N THR A 2 3.23 -26.31 -8.48
CA THR A 2 4.11 -25.12 -8.47
C THR A 2 3.28 -23.86 -8.15
N PRO A 3 3.66 -23.04 -7.15
CA PRO A 3 2.97 -21.79 -6.86
C PRO A 3 2.87 -20.90 -8.10
N LYS A 4 1.69 -20.30 -8.32
CA LYS A 4 1.43 -19.40 -9.46
C LYS A 4 1.65 -17.93 -9.14
N GLY A 5 1.93 -17.59 -7.88
CA GLY A 5 2.10 -16.22 -7.42
C GLY A 5 2.88 -16.14 -6.12
N LYS A 6 3.04 -14.92 -5.62
CA LYS A 6 3.72 -14.60 -4.36
C LYS A 6 2.69 -14.35 -3.26
N MET A 7 2.94 -14.89 -2.08
CA MET A 7 2.17 -14.58 -0.87
C MET A 7 2.96 -13.56 -0.06
N ILE A 8 2.33 -12.42 0.25
CA ILE A 8 2.92 -11.34 1.06
C ILE A 8 2.11 -11.28 2.36
N ILE A 9 2.78 -11.51 3.49
CA ILE A 9 2.18 -11.43 4.83
C ILE A 9 2.64 -10.12 5.47
N ILE A 10 1.71 -9.33 5.99
CA ILE A 10 1.99 -8.05 6.65
C ILE A 10 1.51 -8.11 8.09
N GLY A 11 2.41 -7.80 9.04
CA GLY A 11 2.17 -7.97 10.48
C GLY A 11 1.30 -6.90 11.16
N GLY A 12 0.73 -5.94 10.40
CA GLY A 12 0.03 -4.76 10.93
C GLY A 12 0.94 -3.55 11.09
N GLY A 13 0.38 -2.42 11.55
CA GLY A 13 1.12 -1.15 11.66
C GLY A 13 1.61 -0.63 10.31
N VAL A 14 0.85 -0.88 9.24
CA VAL A 14 1.23 -0.52 7.87
C VAL A 14 1.28 0.99 7.75
N ASP A 15 2.45 1.52 7.42
CA ASP A 15 2.56 2.90 6.99
C ASP A 15 1.97 3.04 5.58
N LYS A 16 0.93 3.87 5.48
CA LYS A 16 0.21 4.13 4.24
C LYS A 16 0.69 5.40 3.55
N GLY A 17 1.64 6.13 4.14
CA GLY A 17 2.05 7.46 3.71
C GLY A 17 1.05 8.54 4.16
N SER A 18 1.58 9.71 4.52
CA SER A 18 0.79 10.88 4.90
C SER A 18 0.20 11.55 3.65
N PHE A 19 -0.88 11.01 3.08
CA PHE A 19 -1.54 11.61 1.92
C PHE A 19 -2.29 12.91 2.24
N THR A 20 -2.46 13.26 3.52
CA THR A 20 -3.22 14.44 3.97
C THR A 20 -2.40 15.69 4.23
N GLU A 21 -1.08 15.64 4.05
CA GLU A 21 -0.22 16.80 4.30
C GLU A 21 0.15 17.50 2.99
N GLN A 22 -0.77 18.32 2.49
CA GLN A 22 -0.48 19.34 1.46
C GLN A 22 0.46 20.47 1.97
N GLU A 23 1.01 20.38 3.19
CA GLU A 23 1.82 21.44 3.82
C GLU A 23 3.14 20.95 4.48
N PHE A 24 3.94 20.11 3.83
CA PHE A 24 5.31 19.86 4.31
C PHE A 24 6.35 20.13 3.23
N THR A 25 6.66 21.43 3.07
CA THR A 25 7.65 21.97 2.14
C THR A 25 9.11 21.64 2.46
N ASP A 26 9.43 21.02 3.61
CA ASP A 26 10.84 20.91 4.07
C ASP A 26 11.44 19.49 4.07
N GLN A 27 10.67 18.41 3.81
CA GLN A 27 11.16 17.01 3.88
C GLN A 27 10.71 16.11 2.72
N VAL A 28 10.32 16.69 1.59
CA VAL A 28 9.77 15.98 0.41
C VAL A 28 10.69 14.84 -0.07
N GLU A 29 12.02 15.02 -0.08
CA GLU A 29 12.97 14.00 -0.55
C GLU A 29 13.05 12.75 0.36
N ASN A 30 12.92 12.93 1.67
CA ASN A 30 12.90 11.81 2.63
C ASN A 30 11.58 11.05 2.55
N ASN A 31 10.47 11.76 2.35
CA ASN A 31 9.13 11.18 2.19
C ASN A 31 8.98 10.41 0.86
N LEU A 32 9.60 10.91 -0.23
CA LEU A 32 9.64 10.22 -1.52
C LEU A 32 10.38 8.87 -1.43
N ASN A 33 11.57 8.85 -0.81
CA ASN A 33 12.34 7.62 -0.60
C ASN A 33 11.60 6.60 0.28
N PHE A 34 10.84 7.09 1.27
CA PHE A 34 10.02 6.24 2.13
C PHE A 34 8.84 5.63 1.36
N PHE A 35 8.17 6.42 0.52
CA PHE A 35 7.07 5.96 -0.34
C PHE A 35 7.54 4.91 -1.36
N GLU A 36 8.67 5.16 -2.03
CA GLU A 36 9.25 4.20 -2.99
C GLU A 36 9.71 2.89 -2.33
N LYS A 37 9.95 2.89 -1.01
CA LYS A 37 10.39 1.71 -0.24
C LYS A 37 9.29 1.10 0.63
N GLY A 38 8.08 1.64 0.60
CA GLY A 38 6.95 1.22 1.44
C GLY A 38 6.42 -0.17 1.08
N ILE A 39 5.78 -0.85 2.05
CA ILE A 39 5.24 -2.20 1.84
C ILE A 39 4.13 -2.24 0.78
N LEU A 40 3.32 -1.17 0.67
CA LEU A 40 2.29 -1.05 -0.37
C LEU A 40 2.91 -0.90 -1.76
N ARG A 41 4.01 -0.13 -1.87
CA ARG A 41 4.75 -0.01 -3.13
C ARG A 41 5.35 -1.35 -3.55
N ARG A 42 5.93 -2.09 -2.60
CA ARG A 42 6.43 -3.44 -2.85
C ARG A 42 5.33 -4.40 -3.32
N LEU A 43 4.11 -4.34 -2.76
CA LEU A 43 2.99 -5.15 -3.24
C LEU A 43 2.69 -4.88 -4.72
N LEU A 44 2.72 -3.62 -5.14
CA LEU A 44 2.55 -3.25 -6.54
C LEU A 44 3.69 -3.78 -7.42
N ASP A 45 4.93 -3.58 -7.02
CA ASP A 45 6.12 -4.00 -7.79
C ASP A 45 6.23 -5.54 -7.91
N GLU A 46 5.78 -6.27 -6.89
CA GLU A 46 5.77 -7.75 -6.86
C GLU A 46 4.56 -8.34 -7.60
N SER A 47 3.58 -7.52 -7.98
CA SER A 47 2.40 -7.96 -8.71
C SER A 47 2.72 -8.28 -10.17
N ALA A 48 1.97 -9.21 -10.77
CA ALA A 48 2.28 -9.78 -12.07
C ALA A 48 2.41 -8.76 -13.22
N LEU A 49 1.69 -7.64 -13.14
CA LEU A 49 1.71 -6.57 -14.15
C LEU A 49 2.23 -5.24 -13.58
N GLY A 50 2.86 -5.27 -12.39
CA GLY A 50 3.34 -4.06 -11.73
C GLY A 50 2.22 -3.01 -11.56
N PRO A 51 2.46 -1.73 -11.94
CA PRO A 51 1.46 -0.66 -11.94
C PRO A 51 0.17 -0.93 -12.73
N ASN A 52 0.21 -1.85 -13.71
CA ASN A 52 -0.97 -2.22 -14.50
C ASN A 52 -1.76 -3.36 -13.87
N SER A 53 -1.36 -3.83 -12.69
CA SER A 53 -2.09 -4.86 -11.96
C SER A 53 -3.39 -4.30 -11.41
N ARG A 54 -4.45 -5.09 -11.46
CA ARG A 54 -5.70 -4.78 -10.77
C ARG A 54 -5.55 -5.17 -9.31
N ILE A 55 -5.70 -4.19 -8.41
CA ILE A 55 -5.71 -4.41 -6.96
C ILE A 55 -7.15 -4.29 -6.46
N GLU A 56 -7.59 -5.26 -5.68
CA GLU A 56 -8.86 -5.22 -4.96
C GLU A 56 -8.59 -5.12 -3.45
N ILE A 57 -9.30 -4.22 -2.79
CA ILE A 57 -9.20 -4.04 -1.34
C ILE A 57 -10.41 -4.72 -0.71
N VAL A 58 -10.16 -5.66 0.22
CA VAL A 58 -11.21 -6.42 0.92
C VAL A 58 -11.14 -6.12 2.42
N PRO A 59 -11.73 -5.01 2.89
CA PRO A 59 -11.58 -4.52 4.27
C PRO A 59 -12.56 -5.16 5.26
N THR A 60 -13.02 -6.39 4.98
CA THR A 60 -14.12 -7.06 5.71
C THR A 60 -13.78 -7.48 7.14
N ALA A 61 -12.50 -7.49 7.50
CA ALA A 61 -12.06 -7.68 8.88
C ALA A 61 -12.40 -6.48 9.79
N SER A 62 -12.66 -5.29 9.22
CA SER A 62 -12.99 -4.08 9.95
C SER A 62 -14.48 -3.98 10.26
N LYS A 63 -14.82 -3.33 11.39
CA LYS A 63 -16.20 -2.90 11.70
C LYS A 63 -16.66 -1.70 10.88
N ILE A 64 -15.72 -0.97 10.26
CA ILE A 64 -15.95 0.20 9.41
C ILE A 64 -15.29 0.00 8.03
N PRO A 65 -15.73 -1.01 7.25
CA PRO A 65 -15.04 -1.46 6.04
C PRO A 65 -14.90 -0.39 4.97
N LYS A 66 -15.91 0.48 4.81
CA LYS A 66 -15.87 1.56 3.81
C LYS A 66 -14.71 2.53 4.06
N ILE A 67 -14.63 3.06 5.29
CA ILE A 67 -13.59 4.02 5.68
C ILE A 67 -12.20 3.39 5.55
N VAL A 68 -12.02 2.17 6.07
CA VAL A 68 -10.73 1.47 5.99
C VAL A 68 -10.36 1.15 4.54
N GLY A 69 -11.33 0.81 3.69
CA GLY A 69 -11.10 0.59 2.27
C GLY A 69 -10.61 1.85 1.56
N ASP A 70 -11.28 2.97 1.80
CA ASP A 70 -10.93 4.28 1.24
C ASP A 70 -9.51 4.74 1.65
N GLU A 71 -8.99 4.30 2.80
CA GLU A 71 -7.60 4.58 3.22
C GLU A 71 -6.51 3.86 2.38
N TYR A 72 -6.87 2.85 1.58
CA TYR A 72 -5.92 2.10 0.74
C TYR A 72 -6.18 2.28 -0.76
N ALA A 73 -7.26 2.97 -1.15
CA ALA A 73 -7.70 3.17 -2.53
C ALA A 73 -7.02 4.40 -3.16
#